data_AF-A0A8T9Q2S2-F1
#
_entry.id   AF-A0A8T9Q2S2-F1
#
_cell.length_a   1.000
_cell.length_b   1.000
_cell.length_c   1.000
_cell.angle_alpha   90.00
_cell.angle_beta   90.00
_cell.angle_gamma   90.00
#
_symmetry.space_group_name_H-M   'P 1'
#
loop_
_entity.id
_entity.type
_entity.pdbx_description
1 polymer ?
#
loop_
_entity_poly.entity_id
_entity_poly.type
_entity_poly.pdbx_seq_one_letter_code
_entity_poly.pdbx_strand_id
1 'polypeptide(L)'
;MLIAAVIVAVQRLVFWESYRNRKFETVTQGQVSAMVEDGCLQYDAMRESVLSQERVFAELRQKGYDNLGKVRRMYMEASGAFTIVPQSPPRPGLTLIPSWDDDFLRDQHKAPDTYACCHCGNVQHSRQQQPGTCSRCQHEEWSPAVVPA
;
A
#
# COMPACT_ATOMS: atom_id res chain seq x y z
N MET A 1 33.75 2.58 31.62
CA MET A 1 32.42 2.00 31.96
C MET A 1 31.25 2.83 31.45
N LEU A 2 31.25 4.16 31.58
CA LEU A 2 30.17 5.03 31.06
C LEU A 2 29.99 4.96 29.53
N ILE A 3 31.09 4.90 28.77
CA ILE A 3 31.04 4.81 27.31
C ILE A 3 30.32 3.54 26.85
N ALA A 4 30.60 2.40 27.48
CA ALA A 4 29.93 1.13 27.16
C ALA A 4 28.42 1.18 27.46
N ALA A 5 28.02 1.81 28.57
CA ALA A 5 26.62 1.96 28.92
C ALA A 5 25.86 2.84 27.92
N VAL A 6 26.47 3.93 27.44
CA VAL A 6 25.89 4.81 26.42
C VAL A 6 25.73 4.06 25.09
N ILE A 7 26.76 3.31 24.67
CA ILE A 7 26.70 2.53 23.43
C ILE A 7 25.59 1.48 23.50
N VAL A 8 25.48 0.74 24.60
CA VAL A 8 24.44 -0.29 24.78
C VAL A 8 23.04 0.33 24.84
N ALA A 9 22.89 1.50 25.48
CA ALA A 9 21.61 2.21 25.54
C ALA A 9 21.14 2.67 24.16
N VAL A 10 22.03 3.28 23.37
CA VAL A 10 21.72 3.71 21.99
C VAL A 10 21.37 2.51 21.12
N GLN A 11 22.13 1.41 21.21
CA GLN A 11 21.81 0.18 20.48
C GLN A 11 20.42 -0.34 20.83
N ARG A 12 20.06 -0.43 22.11
CA ARG A 12 18.74 -0.89 22.54
C ARG A 12 17.60 0.02 22.08
N LEU A 13 17.81 1.32 22.06
CA LEU A 13 16.84 2.31 21.60
C LEU A 13 16.59 2.17 20.09
N VAL A 14 17.67 2.03 19.32
CA VAL A 14 17.61 1.73 17.87
C VAL A 14 16.92 0.40 17.60
N PHE A 15 17.24 -0.66 18.35
CA PHE A 15 16.58 -1.97 18.20
C PHE A 15 15.09 -1.92 18.57
N TRP A 16 14.70 -1.17 19.59
CA TRP A 16 13.30 -1.05 20.00
C TRP A 16 12.46 -0.23 18.99
N GLU A 17 13.03 0.86 18.49
CA GLU A 17 12.42 1.68 17.43
C GLU A 17 12.31 0.88 16.12
N SER A 18 13.33 0.07 15.80
CA SER A 18 13.35 -0.85 14.65
C SER A 18 12.35 -2.00 14.79
N TYR A 19 12.12 -2.53 15.99
CA TYR A 19 11.12 -3.57 16.22
C TYR A 19 9.68 -3.03 16.17
N ARG A 20 9.47 -1.77 16.55
CA ARG A 20 8.21 -1.04 16.35
C ARG A 20 8.00 -0.66 14.88
N ASN A 21 9.08 -0.36 14.16
CA ASN A 21 9.12 -0.15 12.71
C ASN A 21 9.62 -1.38 11.96
N ARG A 22 8.88 -2.49 11.99
CA ARG A 22 9.18 -3.68 11.15
C ARG A 22 9.16 -3.43 9.63
N LYS A 23 8.95 -2.18 9.20
CA LYS A 23 9.10 -1.66 7.82
C LYS A 23 10.47 -1.06 7.52
N PHE A 24 11.31 -0.82 8.54
CA PHE A 24 12.62 -0.18 8.36
C PHE A 24 13.76 -1.18 8.10
N GLU A 25 13.53 -2.49 8.28
CA GLU A 25 14.51 -3.54 8.01
C GLU A 25 14.93 -3.62 6.52
N THR A 26 14.11 -3.11 5.60
CA THR A 26 14.38 -3.15 4.15
C THR A 26 15.32 -2.03 3.68
N VAL A 27 15.48 -0.95 4.48
CA VAL A 27 16.14 0.29 4.04
C VAL A 27 17.67 0.15 3.94
N THR A 28 18.26 -0.80 4.66
CA THR A 28 19.72 -0.91 4.80
C THR A 28 20.42 -1.77 3.75
N GLN A 29 19.70 -2.40 2.81
CA GLN A 29 20.31 -3.41 1.94
C GLN A 29 19.92 -3.31 0.46
N GLY A 30 20.02 -2.12 -0.16
CA GLY A 30 20.18 -1.98 -1.62
C GLY A 30 19.25 -2.82 -2.52
N GLN A 31 18.00 -3.01 -2.10
CA GLN A 31 17.04 -3.94 -2.70
C GLN A 31 15.86 -3.16 -3.25
N VAL A 32 15.45 -3.52 -4.48
CA VAL A 32 14.27 -3.04 -5.19
C VAL A 32 13.10 -2.76 -4.25
N SER A 33 12.82 -1.49 -3.98
CA SER A 33 11.72 -1.08 -3.10
C SER A 33 10.39 -1.42 -3.75
N ALA A 34 9.48 -2.03 -2.98
CA ALA A 34 8.14 -2.33 -3.46
C ALA A 34 7.31 -1.04 -3.54
N MET A 35 6.71 -0.77 -4.70
CA MET A 35 5.79 0.36 -4.95
C MET A 35 4.40 0.09 -4.36
N VAL A 36 4.00 -1.18 -4.34
CA VAL A 36 2.77 -1.65 -3.70
C VAL A 36 3.14 -2.79 -2.78
N GLU A 37 2.57 -2.81 -1.57
CA GLU A 37 2.72 -3.88 -0.60
C GLU A 37 1.37 -4.13 0.08
N ASP A 38 0.90 -5.38 0.03
CA ASP A 38 -0.36 -5.85 0.61
C ASP A 38 -1.55 -4.90 0.27
N GLY A 39 -1.67 -4.55 -1.02
CA GLY A 39 -2.69 -3.66 -1.54
C GLY A 39 -2.55 -2.18 -1.15
N CYS A 40 -1.40 -1.78 -0.61
CA CYS A 40 -1.15 -0.41 -0.20
C CYS A 40 0.03 0.23 -0.95
N LEU A 41 -0.14 1.48 -1.39
CA LEU A 41 0.89 2.26 -2.10
C LEU A 41 2.02 2.68 -1.16
N GLN A 42 3.27 2.49 -1.55
CA GLN A 42 4.46 2.89 -0.79
C GLN A 42 5.01 4.21 -1.35
N TYR A 43 4.46 5.33 -0.90
CA TYR A 43 4.78 6.65 -1.44
C TYR A 43 6.25 7.05 -1.31
N ASP A 44 6.95 6.62 -0.26
CA ASP A 44 8.38 6.89 -0.13
C ASP A 44 9.18 6.24 -1.27
N ALA A 45 8.93 4.95 -1.54
CA ALA A 45 9.53 4.24 -2.66
C ALA A 45 9.13 4.86 -4.00
N MET A 46 7.84 5.18 -4.17
CA MET A 46 7.33 5.81 -5.39
C MET A 46 8.01 7.16 -5.66
N ARG A 47 8.23 7.98 -4.62
CA ARG A 47 8.90 9.28 -4.73
C ARG A 47 10.36 9.13 -5.17
N GLU A 48 11.09 8.16 -4.62
CA GLU A 48 12.47 7.87 -5.04
C GLU A 48 12.54 7.45 -6.52
N SER A 49 11.55 6.69 -6.99
CA SER A 49 11.42 6.27 -8.38
C SER A 49 10.69 7.25 -9.31
N VAL A 50 10.28 8.42 -8.82
CA VAL A 50 9.49 9.43 -9.57
C VAL A 50 8.23 8.83 -10.22
N LEU A 51 7.52 7.98 -9.47
CA LEU A 51 6.28 7.34 -9.91
C LEU A 51 5.05 8.01 -9.30
N SER A 52 4.06 8.31 -10.14
CA SER A 52 2.76 8.79 -9.68
C SER A 52 1.82 7.61 -9.39
N GLN A 53 0.80 7.87 -8.57
CA GLN A 53 -0.26 6.90 -8.28
C GLN A 53 -1.00 6.46 -9.54
N GLU A 54 -1.28 7.40 -10.44
CA GLU A 54 -1.96 7.15 -11.71
C GLU A 54 -1.14 6.23 -12.60
N ARG A 55 0.20 6.35 -12.58
CA ARG A 55 1.08 5.47 -13.33
C ARG A 55 1.05 4.04 -12.77
N VAL A 56 1.15 3.90 -11.45
CA VAL A 56 1.03 2.58 -10.80
C VAL A 56 -0.32 1.94 -11.13
N PHE A 57 -1.41 2.71 -11.06
CA PHE A 57 -2.75 2.21 -11.37
C PHE A 57 -2.91 1.84 -12.83
N ALA A 58 -2.35 2.62 -13.76
CA ALA A 58 -2.37 2.31 -15.18
C ALA A 58 -1.65 0.99 -15.49
N GLU A 59 -0.48 0.76 -14.90
CA GLU A 59 0.28 -0.48 -15.06
C GLU A 59 -0.46 -1.69 -14.50
N LEU A 60 -1.07 -1.55 -13.31
CA LEU A 60 -1.88 -2.61 -12.72
C LEU A 60 -3.10 -2.94 -13.60
N ARG A 61 -3.82 -1.92 -14.10
CA ARG A 61 -4.94 -2.12 -15.04
C ARG A 61 -4.48 -2.79 -16.33
N GLN A 62 -3.34 -2.38 -16.89
CA GLN A 62 -2.78 -2.99 -18.10
C GLN A 62 -2.48 -4.48 -17.89
N LYS A 63 -2.16 -4.89 -16.66
CA LYS A 63 -1.92 -6.29 -16.28
C LYS A 63 -3.18 -7.04 -15.83
N GLY A 64 -4.36 -6.42 -15.94
CA GLY A 64 -5.65 -7.04 -15.64
C GLY A 64 -6.09 -6.97 -14.18
N TYR A 65 -5.45 -6.14 -13.35
CA TYR A 65 -5.88 -5.90 -11.98
C TYR A 65 -6.95 -4.80 -11.93
N ASP A 66 -8.03 -5.05 -11.21
CA ASP A 66 -9.19 -4.15 -11.04
C ASP A 66 -9.25 -3.48 -9.65
N ASN A 67 -8.50 -4.02 -8.68
CA ASN A 67 -8.39 -3.50 -7.33
C ASN A 67 -7.01 -3.78 -6.73
N LEU A 68 -6.57 -2.92 -5.80
CA LEU A 68 -5.27 -3.06 -5.13
C LEU A 68 -5.19 -4.31 -4.22
N GLY A 69 -6.31 -4.80 -3.71
CA GLY A 69 -6.36 -5.98 -2.83
C GLY A 69 -5.99 -7.29 -3.53
N LYS A 70 -5.89 -7.29 -4.87
CA LYS A 70 -5.32 -8.39 -5.67
C LYS A 70 -3.79 -8.34 -5.80
N VAL A 71 -3.12 -7.31 -5.27
CA VAL A 71 -1.67 -7.10 -5.41
C VAL A 71 -0.98 -7.28 -4.06
N ARG A 72 -0.16 -8.33 -3.93
CA ARG A 72 0.67 -8.53 -2.72
C ARG A 72 1.89 -7.65 -2.76
N ARG A 73 2.61 -7.64 -3.88
CA ARG A 73 3.78 -6.77 -4.09
C ARG A 73 3.85 -6.29 -5.53
N MET A 74 4.33 -5.08 -5.72
CA MET A 74 4.71 -4.56 -7.04
C MET A 74 6.07 -3.92 -6.93
N TYR A 75 6.97 -4.25 -7.86
CA TYR A 75 8.34 -3.76 -7.93
C TYR A 75 8.55 -3.03 -9.24
N MET A 76 9.41 -2.01 -9.23
CA MET A 76 9.93 -1.38 -10.44
C MET A 76 11.37 -1.83 -10.64
N GLU A 77 11.63 -2.52 -11.74
CA GLU A 77 12.96 -2.98 -12.13
C GLU A 77 13.80 -1.81 -12.68
N ALA A 78 15.12 -1.97 -12.71
CA ALA A 78 16.03 -0.96 -13.27
C ALA A 78 15.78 -0.65 -14.76
N SER A 79 15.14 -1.58 -15.49
CA SER A 79 14.71 -1.38 -16.87
C SER A 79 13.47 -0.47 -17.01
N GLY A 80 12.84 -0.09 -15.89
CA GLY A 80 11.54 0.58 -15.86
C GLY A 80 10.35 -0.39 -16.02
N ALA A 81 10.61 -1.69 -16.15
CA ALA A 81 9.56 -2.71 -16.15
C ALA A 81 8.97 -2.93 -14.75
N PHE A 82 7.73 -3.40 -14.69
CA PHE A 82 7.06 -3.73 -13.43
C PHE A 82 6.91 -5.23 -13.24
N THR A 83 7.28 -5.70 -12.06
CA THR A 83 7.06 -7.07 -11.60
C THR A 83 5.94 -7.07 -10.56
N ILE A 84 4.90 -7.88 -10.76
CA ILE A 84 3.75 -7.96 -9.85
C ILE A 84 3.68 -9.36 -9.24
N VAL A 85 3.53 -9.40 -7.92
CA VAL A 85 3.25 -10.60 -7.16
C VAL A 85 1.77 -10.56 -6.76
N PRO A 86 0.92 -11.45 -7.30
CA PRO A 86 -0.49 -11.46 -6.97
C PRO A 86 -0.73 -11.84 -5.51
N GLN A 87 -1.83 -11.33 -4.96
CA GLN A 87 -2.34 -11.66 -3.64
C GLN A 87 -3.15 -12.97 -3.70
N SER A 88 -2.80 -13.94 -2.86
CA SER A 88 -3.51 -15.21 -2.72
C SER A 88 -3.66 -15.57 -1.23
N PRO A 89 -4.88 -15.70 -0.70
CA PRO A 89 -6.16 -15.43 -1.37
C PRO A 89 -6.34 -13.93 -1.67
N PRO A 90 -7.06 -13.57 -2.75
CA PRO A 90 -7.31 -12.17 -3.07
C PRO A 90 -8.18 -11.53 -1.97
N ARG A 91 -7.98 -10.23 -1.74
CA ARG A 91 -8.66 -9.48 -0.68
C ARG A 91 -9.41 -8.28 -1.25
N PRO A 92 -10.41 -7.73 -0.54
CA PRO A 92 -10.99 -6.46 -0.91
C PRO A 92 -9.93 -5.35 -0.93
N GLY A 93 -10.09 -4.37 -1.80
CA GLY A 93 -9.13 -3.26 -1.91
C GLY A 93 -9.69 -2.03 -2.62
N LEU A 94 -8.84 -1.01 -2.74
CA LEU A 94 -9.15 0.20 -3.48
C LEU A 94 -9.38 -0.13 -4.96
N THR A 95 -10.42 0.46 -5.57
CA THR A 95 -10.65 0.31 -7.00
C THR A 95 -9.52 0.93 -7.80
N LEU A 96 -9.11 0.24 -8.86
CA LEU A 96 -8.18 0.77 -9.85
C LEU A 96 -8.91 1.42 -11.01
N ILE A 97 -10.24 1.34 -11.10
CA ILE A 97 -11.01 1.91 -12.21
C ILE A 97 -10.99 3.44 -12.08
N PRO A 98 -10.76 4.19 -13.18
CA PRO A 98 -10.80 5.65 -13.16
C PRO A 98 -12.16 6.19 -12.73
N SER A 99 -12.17 7.33 -12.04
CA SER A 99 -13.39 7.96 -11.52
C SER A 99 -14.41 8.40 -12.57
N TRP A 100 -14.00 8.52 -13.84
CA TRP A 100 -14.89 8.89 -14.95
C TRP A 100 -15.58 7.70 -15.61
N ASP A 101 -15.17 6.46 -15.30
CA ASP A 101 -15.76 5.23 -15.87
C ASP A 101 -16.88 4.70 -14.96
N ASP A 102 -17.97 5.47 -14.92
CA ASP A 102 -19.12 5.19 -14.05
C ASP A 102 -19.77 3.83 -14.33
N ASP A 103 -19.72 3.37 -15.58
CA ASP A 103 -20.27 2.07 -15.99
C ASP A 103 -19.50 0.94 -15.31
N PHE A 104 -18.16 0.90 -15.45
CA PHE A 104 -17.34 -0.12 -14.79
C PHE A 104 -17.39 -0.05 -13.26
N LEU A 105 -17.45 1.16 -12.69
CA LEU A 105 -17.54 1.34 -11.24
C LEU A 105 -18.86 0.78 -10.65
N ARG A 106 -19.95 0.78 -11.43
CA ARG A 106 -21.23 0.18 -11.01
C ARG A 106 -21.21 -1.34 -11.00
N ASP A 107 -20.48 -1.94 -11.92
CA ASP A 107 -20.36 -3.40 -12.03
C ASP A 107 -19.46 -4.02 -10.93
N GLN A 108 -18.67 -3.19 -10.24
CA GLN A 108 -17.82 -3.64 -9.15
C GLN A 108 -18.62 -3.96 -7.88
N HIS A 109 -18.49 -5.20 -7.43
CA HIS A 109 -19.07 -5.65 -6.16
C HIS A 109 -18.33 -5.00 -5.00
N LYS A 110 -19.06 -4.31 -4.11
CA LYS A 110 -18.52 -3.62 -2.95
C LYS A 110 -18.58 -4.52 -1.72
N ALA A 111 -17.49 -4.58 -0.96
CA ALA A 111 -17.44 -5.29 0.30
C ALA A 111 -18.30 -4.56 1.35
N PRO A 112 -19.18 -5.26 2.09
CA PRO A 112 -20.01 -4.63 3.11
C PRO A 112 -19.15 -4.09 4.25
N ASP A 113 -19.52 -2.92 4.77
CA ASP A 113 -18.87 -2.24 5.91
C ASP A 113 -17.34 -2.13 5.79
N THR A 114 -16.80 -2.14 4.57
CA THR A 114 -15.36 -2.17 4.31
C THR A 114 -14.98 -1.07 3.34
N TYR A 115 -14.03 -0.23 3.73
CA TYR A 115 -13.61 0.95 3.00
C TYR A 115 -12.11 0.91 2.73
N ALA A 116 -11.71 1.39 1.56
CA ALA A 116 -10.32 1.54 1.16
C ALA A 116 -9.96 3.02 1.08
N CYS A 117 -8.81 3.40 1.63
CA CYS A 117 -8.32 4.77 1.58
C CYS A 117 -7.94 5.13 0.14
N CYS A 118 -8.49 6.22 -0.39
CA CYS A 118 -8.26 6.67 -1.77
C CYS A 118 -6.80 7.07 -2.02
N HIS A 119 -6.11 7.52 -0.98
CA HIS A 119 -4.70 7.87 -1.05
C HIS A 119 -3.85 6.61 -1.03
N CYS A 120 -3.87 5.84 0.06
CA CYS A 120 -2.82 4.85 0.28
C CYS A 120 -3.24 3.39 0.04
N GLY A 121 -4.51 3.12 -0.23
CA GLY A 121 -5.06 1.77 -0.47
C GLY A 121 -5.38 0.96 0.80
N ASN A 122 -5.07 1.48 1.99
CA ASN A 122 -5.34 0.78 3.25
C ASN A 122 -6.82 0.50 3.45
N VAL A 123 -7.15 -0.73 3.83
CA VAL A 123 -8.53 -1.18 4.02
C VAL A 123 -8.89 -1.17 5.50
N GLN A 124 -10.08 -0.67 5.83
CA GLN A 124 -10.63 -0.65 7.18
C GLN A 124 -12.09 -1.07 7.18
N HIS A 125 -12.49 -1.77 8.24
CA HIS A 125 -13.88 -2.10 8.49
C HIS A 125 -14.53 -1.01 9.33
N SER A 126 -15.65 -0.46 8.87
CA SER A 126 -16.41 0.56 9.58
C SER A 126 -17.89 0.41 9.27
N ARG A 127 -18.74 0.46 10.31
CA ARG A 127 -20.19 0.56 10.14
C ARG A 127 -20.64 1.97 9.72
N GLN A 128 -19.74 2.95 9.82
CA GLN A 128 -19.97 4.32 9.38
C GLN A 128 -19.41 4.47 7.96
N GLN A 129 -20.07 5.28 7.12
CA GLN A 129 -19.64 5.53 5.74
C GLN A 129 -18.25 6.18 5.62
N GLN A 130 -17.74 6.78 6.71
CA GLN A 130 -16.41 7.35 6.77
C GLN A 130 -15.71 6.83 8.04
N PRO A 131 -14.69 5.96 7.93
CA PRO A 131 -13.89 5.44 9.05
C PRO A 131 -13.09 6.49 9.85
N GLY A 132 -13.31 7.79 9.65
CA GLY A 132 -12.47 8.86 10.16
C GLY A 132 -11.12 8.89 9.44
N THR A 133 -10.04 9.09 10.18
CA THR A 133 -8.69 9.24 9.61
C THR A 133 -8.02 7.88 9.35
N CYS A 134 -7.38 7.73 8.19
CA CYS A 134 -6.65 6.50 7.83
C CYS A 134 -5.51 6.18 8.80
N SER A 135 -5.52 4.97 9.36
CA SER A 135 -4.48 4.52 10.31
C SER A 135 -3.09 4.37 9.68
N ARG A 136 -2.97 4.46 8.35
CA ARG A 136 -1.71 4.32 7.60
C ARG A 136 -1.15 5.66 7.14
N CYS A 137 -1.96 6.49 6.47
CA CYS A 137 -1.51 7.73 5.84
C CYS A 137 -2.19 9.00 6.37
N GLN A 138 -3.07 8.88 7.36
CA GLN A 138 -3.78 9.98 7.99
C GLN A 138 -4.67 10.84 7.06
N HIS A 139 -5.00 10.34 5.87
CA HIS A 139 -6.01 10.97 5.00
C HIS A 139 -7.42 10.52 5.36
N GLU A 140 -8.42 11.31 4.97
CA GLU A 140 -9.83 11.10 5.31
C GLU A 140 -10.70 10.76 4.09
N GLU A 141 -10.08 10.62 2.92
CA GLU A 141 -10.77 10.21 1.70
C GLU A 141 -10.83 8.68 1.61
N TRP A 142 -12.06 8.18 1.53
CA TRP A 142 -12.40 6.76 1.50
C TRP A 142 -13.34 6.45 0.35
N SER A 143 -13.13 5.29 -0.27
CA SER A 143 -14.09 4.66 -1.15
C SER A 143 -14.54 3.33 -0.55
N PRO A 144 -15.73 2.82 -0.89
CA PRO A 144 -16.06 1.43 -0.62
C PRO A 144 -14.98 0.52 -1.20
N ALA A 145 -14.53 -0.47 -0.42
CA ALA A 145 -13.58 -1.45 -0.92
C ALA A 145 -14.29 -2.39 -1.90
N VAL A 146 -13.63 -2.72 -3.00
CA VAL A 146 -14.18 -3.61 -4.03
C VAL A 146 -13.70 -5.02 -3.76
N VAL A 147 -14.61 -5.99 -3.81
CA VAL A 147 -14.22 -7.40 -3.69
C VAL A 147 -13.57 -7.88 -4.98
N PRO A 148 -12.57 -8.76 -4.87
CA PRO A 148 -11.99 -9.38 -6.04
C PRO A 148 -13.03 -10.29 -6.71
N ALA A 149 -13.41 -9.94 -7.95
CA ALA A 149 -14.06 -10.87 -8.88
C ALA A 149 -13.11 -12.02 -9.24
#